data_AF-A0A8J4AWD5-F1
#
_entry.id   AF-A0A8J4AWD5-F1
#
_cell.length_a   1.000
_cell.length_b   1.000
_cell.length_c   1.000
_cell.angle_alpha   90.00
_cell.angle_beta   90.00
_cell.angle_gamma   90.00
#
_symmetry.space_group_name_H-M   'P 1'
#
loop_
_entity.id
_entity.type
_entity.pdbx_description
1 polymer ?
#
loop_
_entity_poly.entity_id
_entity_poly.type
_entity_poly.pdbx_seq_one_letter_code
_entity_poly.pdbx_strand_id
1 'polypeptide(L)'
;ELALFSEAQEGFLRYRNTERQIQNLIHAIEDAGLTRQDLYTLYIDFSSAFNTINHDLLLQIMYDLGLPDDLIQVIRDLYSQARTTVRTEHGSTAPIMIQ
;
A
#
# COMPACT_ATOMS: atom_id res chain seq x y z
N GLU A 1 6.46 8.52 -19.13
CA GLU A 1 5.40 8.13 -18.18
C GLU A 1 6.11 7.68 -16.92
N LEU A 2 5.86 8.31 -15.77
CA LEU A 2 6.50 7.88 -14.52
C LEU A 2 5.96 6.50 -14.17
N ALA A 3 6.78 5.46 -14.31
CA ALA A 3 6.45 4.12 -13.83
C ALA A 3 6.52 4.12 -12.29
N LEU A 4 5.52 4.76 -11.67
CA LEU A 4 5.41 4.93 -10.22
C LEU A 4 5.34 3.58 -9.48
N PHE A 5 4.82 2.56 -10.17
CA PHE A 5 4.62 1.22 -9.61
C PHE A 5 5.45 0.19 -10.36
N SER A 6 6.01 -0.75 -9.60
CA SER A 6 6.63 -1.96 -10.15
C SER A 6 5.61 -2.79 -10.94
N GLU A 7 6.05 -3.50 -11.99
CA GLU A 7 5.21 -4.44 -12.73
C GLU A 7 4.72 -5.61 -11.87
N ALA A 8 5.43 -5.90 -10.76
CA ALA A 8 5.06 -6.91 -9.78
C ALA A 8 3.95 -6.46 -8.83
N GLN A 9 3.63 -5.15 -8.77
CA GLN A 9 2.57 -4.62 -7.92
C GLN A 9 1.22 -5.05 -8.48
N GLU A 10 0.47 -5.82 -7.69
CA GLU A 10 -0.86 -6.31 -8.10
C GLU A 10 -2.00 -5.74 -7.24
N GLY A 11 -1.69 -5.23 -6.03
CA GLY A 11 -2.67 -4.62 -5.14
C GLY A 11 -3.05 -3.19 -5.55
N PHE A 12 -4.34 -2.84 -5.40
CA PHE A 12 -4.91 -1.49 -5.60
C PHE A 12 -4.71 -0.88 -7.00
N LEU A 13 -4.33 -1.68 -8.00
CA LEU A 13 -4.16 -1.24 -9.38
C LEU A 13 -5.27 -1.80 -10.27
N ARG A 14 -5.69 -1.01 -11.26
CA ARG A 14 -6.68 -1.45 -12.25
C ARG A 14 -6.10 -2.60 -13.09
N TYR A 15 -6.93 -3.60 -13.39
CA TYR A 15 -6.55 -4.77 -14.21
C TYR A 15 -5.46 -5.67 -13.58
N ARG A 16 -5.24 -5.52 -12.28
CA ARG A 16 -4.32 -6.31 -11.46
C ARG A 16 -5.12 -7.01 -10.36
N ASN A 17 -4.73 -8.22 -9.96
CA ASN A 17 -5.50 -9.00 -8.97
C ASN A 17 -4.66 -10.11 -8.30
N THR A 18 -5.23 -10.70 -7.25
CA THR A 18 -4.61 -11.78 -6.49
C THR A 18 -4.49 -13.09 -7.28
N GLU A 19 -5.42 -13.35 -8.20
CA GLU A 19 -5.37 -14.54 -9.07
C GLU A 19 -4.10 -14.56 -9.93
N ARG A 20 -3.73 -13.41 -10.50
CA ARG A 20 -2.49 -13.25 -11.28
C ARG A 20 -1.24 -13.47 -10.44
N GLN A 21 -1.19 -12.94 -9.20
CA GLN A 21 -0.06 -13.22 -8.29
C GLN A 21 0.05 -14.72 -7.97
N ILE A 22 -1.08 -15.38 -7.68
CA ILE A 22 -1.10 -16.81 -7.38
C ILE A 22 -0.64 -17.62 -8.59
N GLN A 23 -1.11 -17.28 -9.80
CA GLN A 23 -0.67 -17.93 -11.04
C GLN A 23 0.85 -17.77 -11.25
N ASN A 24 1.40 -16.58 -11.01
CA ASN A 24 2.85 -16.36 -11.11
C ASN A 24 3.65 -17.24 -10.15
N LEU A 25 3.19 -17.38 -8.90
CA LEU A 25 3.83 -18.25 -7.92
C LEU A 25 3.73 -19.73 -8.31
N ILE A 26 2.56 -20.18 -8.80
CA ILE A 26 2.37 -21.55 -9.29
C ILE A 26 3.33 -21.84 -10.44
N HIS A 27 3.41 -20.96 -11.44
CA HIS A 27 4.32 -21.11 -12.56
C HIS A 27 5.79 -21.17 -12.10
N ALA A 28 6.20 -20.38 -11.11
CA ALA A 28 7.55 -20.43 -10.56
C ALA A 28 7.86 -21.77 -9.86
N ILE A 29 6.88 -22.34 -9.13
CA ILE A 29 7.01 -23.66 -8.50
C ILE A 29 7.13 -24.75 -9.55
N GLU A 30 6.29 -24.70 -10.60
CA GLU A 30 6.31 -25.65 -11.71
C GLU A 30 7.64 -25.60 -12.47
N ASP A 31 8.12 -24.40 -12.81
CA ASP A 31 9.39 -24.21 -13.52
C ASP A 31 10.59 -24.72 -12.71
N ALA A 32 10.64 -24.44 -11.41
CA ALA A 32 11.67 -24.98 -10.53
C ALA A 32 11.65 -26.53 -10.48
N GLY A 33 10.45 -27.12 -10.43
CA GLY A 33 10.27 -28.57 -10.49
C GLY A 33 10.72 -29.19 -11.82
N LEU A 34 10.42 -28.54 -12.95
CA LEU A 34 10.79 -28.99 -14.30
C LEU A 34 12.30 -28.86 -14.54
N THR A 35 12.91 -27.78 -14.07
CA THR A 35 14.34 -27.48 -14.25
C THR A 35 15.23 -28.12 -13.17
N ARG A 36 14.62 -28.72 -12.14
CA ARG A 36 15.29 -29.29 -10.95
C ARG A 36 16.19 -28.28 -10.24
N GLN A 37 15.70 -27.06 -10.11
CA GLN A 37 16.36 -25.99 -9.35
C GLN A 37 15.66 -25.78 -8.01
N ASP A 38 16.43 -25.33 -7.03
CA ASP A 38 15.88 -24.96 -5.74
C ASP A 38 15.12 -23.62 -5.85
N LEU A 39 13.93 -23.56 -5.26
CA LEU A 39 13.12 -22.34 -5.15
C LEU A 39 13.05 -21.91 -3.68
N TYR A 40 13.44 -20.66 -3.40
CA TYR A 40 13.31 -20.06 -2.07
C TYR A 40 12.25 -18.97 -2.10
N THR A 41 11.33 -19.00 -1.13
CA THR A 41 10.26 -18.02 -0.99
C THR A 41 10.34 -17.30 0.35
N LEU A 42 9.97 -16.02 0.35
CA LEU A 42 9.92 -15.18 1.53
C LEU A 42 8.55 -14.50 1.60
N TYR A 43 7.87 -14.66 2.73
CA TYR A 43 6.61 -14.00 3.03
C TYR A 43 6.84 -12.89 4.06
N ILE A 44 6.48 -11.66 3.70
CA ILE A 44 6.60 -10.47 4.56
C ILE A 44 5.22 -9.84 4.66
N ASP A 45 4.83 -9.44 5.86
CA ASP A 45 3.61 -8.69 6.12
C ASP A 45 3.87 -7.54 7.10
N PHE A 46 3.09 -6.47 7.01
CA PHE A 46 3.18 -5.31 7.89
C PHE A 46 2.08 -5.34 8.94
N SER A 47 2.46 -5.24 10.22
CA SER A 47 1.49 -5.04 11.29
C SER A 47 0.85 -3.66 11.17
N SER A 48 -0.47 -3.61 11.00
CA SER A 48 -1.23 -2.35 10.93
C SER A 48 -0.68 -1.37 9.86
N ALA A 49 -0.54 -1.86 8.62
CA ALA A 49 0.15 -1.15 7.53
C ALA A 49 -0.30 0.31 7.31
N PHE A 50 -1.57 0.63 7.50
CA PHE A 50 -2.09 2.00 7.33
C PHE A 50 -1.89 2.88 8.56
N ASN A 51 -1.97 2.33 9.77
CA ASN A 51 -1.89 3.09 11.01
C ASN A 51 -0.43 3.45 11.40
N THR A 52 0.55 2.83 10.73
CA THR A 52 1.98 2.98 11.04
C THR A 52 2.72 3.87 10.06
N ILE A 53 2.03 4.45 9.08
CA ILE A 53 2.64 5.31 8.06
C ILE A 53 3.04 6.64 8.71
N ASN A 54 4.30 7.03 8.54
CA ASN A 54 4.74 8.37 8.89
C ASN A 54 4.33 9.35 7.77
N HIS A 55 3.42 10.27 8.07
CA HIS A 55 2.90 11.22 7.09
C HIS A 55 3.94 12.20 6.54
N ASP A 56 4.92 12.63 7.33
CA ASP A 56 5.99 13.50 6.83
C ASP A 56 6.88 12.75 5.82
N LEU A 57 7.20 11.49 6.12
CA LEU A 57 7.96 10.64 5.20
C LEU A 57 7.17 10.33 3.93
N LEU A 58 5.85 10.11 4.04
CA LEU A 58 4.98 9.92 2.87
C LEU A 58 5.05 11.15 1.94
N LEU A 59 4.89 12.35 2.49
CA LEU A 59 4.94 13.60 1.71
C LEU A 59 6.32 13.83 1.09
N GLN A 60 7.40 13.50 1.81
CA GLN A 60 8.77 13.57 1.29
C GLN A 60 8.97 12.62 0.10
N ILE A 61 8.52 11.37 0.21
CA ILE A 61 8.60 10.39 -0.89
C ILE A 61 7.81 10.87 -2.11
N MET A 62 6.62 11.44 -1.91
CA MET A 62 5.82 12.00 -3.01
C MET A 62 6.56 13.12 -3.76
N TYR A 63 7.23 14.01 -3.02
CA TYR A 63 8.06 15.07 -3.59
C TYR A 63 9.26 14.50 -4.36
N ASP A 64 9.98 13.54 -3.77
CA ASP A 64 11.15 12.92 -4.40
C ASP A 64 10.79 12.12 -5.67
N LEU A 65 9.57 11.58 -5.74
CA LEU A 65 9.01 10.93 -6.93
C LEU A 65 8.58 11.93 -8.02
N GLY A 66 8.65 13.24 -7.76
CA GLY A 66 8.30 14.30 -8.71
C GLY A 66 6.80 14.47 -8.90
N LEU A 67 5.99 14.14 -7.89
CA LEU A 67 4.56 14.46 -7.94
C LEU A 67 4.33 15.98 -7.82
N PRO A 68 3.28 16.53 -8.46
CA PRO A 68 2.99 17.95 -8.41
C PRO A 68 2.78 18.49 -6.98
N ASP A 69 3.34 19.68 -6.68
CA ASP A 69 3.28 20.30 -5.36
C ASP A 69 1.83 20.55 -4.88
N ASP A 70 0.92 20.87 -5.80
CA ASP A 70 -0.50 21.07 -5.50
C ASP A 70 -1.17 19.78 -5.03
N LEU A 71 -0.85 18.63 -5.65
CA LEU A 71 -1.30 17.31 -5.21
C LEU A 71 -0.75 16.98 -3.81
N ILE A 72 0.54 17.22 -3.56
CA ILE A 72 1.17 16.97 -2.26
C ILE A 72 0.51 17.82 -1.18
N GLN A 73 0.18 19.07 -1.48
CA GLN A 73 -0.50 19.97 -0.55
C GLN A 73 -1.91 19.47 -0.21
N VAL A 74 -2.68 18.99 -1.18
CA VAL A 74 -4.00 18.39 -0.93
C VAL A 74 -3.90 17.18 0.00
N ILE A 75 -2.90 16.32 -0.19
CA ILE A 75 -2.68 15.16 0.68
C ILE A 75 -2.24 15.59 2.09
N ARG A 76 -1.37 16.60 2.20
CA ARG A 76 -1.00 17.18 3.51
C ARG A 76 -2.23 17.68 4.26
N ASP A 77 -3.10 18.41 3.57
CA ASP A 77 -4.30 18.99 4.17
C ASP A 77 -5.32 17.92 4.59
N LEU A 78 -5.38 16.79 3.86
CA LEU A 78 -6.22 15.64 4.23
C LEU A 78 -5.86 15.05 5.60
N TYR A 79 -4.57 15.03 5.95
CA TYR A 79 -4.08 14.48 7.22
C TYR A 79 -3.90 15.54 8.31
N SER A 80 -3.77 16.82 7.94
CA SER A 80 -3.57 17.92 8.88
C SER A 80 -4.74 18.06 9.86
N GLN A 81 -4.49 17.76 11.13
CA GLN A 81 -5.48 17.80 12.22
C GLN A 81 -6.74 16.95 11.95
N ALA A 82 -6.63 15.93 11.10
CA ALA A 82 -7.75 15.11 10.71
C ALA A 82 -8.28 14.29 11.90
N ARG A 83 -9.61 14.24 12.04
CA ARG A 83 -10.29 13.58 13.15
C ARG A 83 -11.46 12.75 12.65
N THR A 84 -11.66 11.59 13.24
CA THR A 84 -12.82 10.73 13.00
C THR A 84 -13.61 10.49 14.28
N THR A 85 -14.90 10.19 14.15
CA THR A 85 -15.77 9.80 15.27
C THR A 85 -16.58 8.58 14.85
N VAL A 86 -16.73 7.62 15.76
CA VAL A 86 -17.53 6.42 15.51
C VAL A 86 -18.90 6.59 16.17
N ARG A 87 -19.98 6.41 15.41
CA ARG A 87 -21.35 6.42 15.95
C ARG A 87 -21.72 5.02 16.42
N THR A 88 -22.02 4.89 17.71
CA THR A 88 -22.46 3.66 18.37
C THR A 88 -23.91 3.76 18.82
N GLU A 89 -24.47 2.68 19.36
CA GLU A 89 -25.80 2.68 19.98
C GLU A 89 -25.91 3.61 21.21
N HIS A 90 -24.77 3.93 21.84
CA HIS A 90 -24.68 4.82 23.00
C HIS A 90 -24.33 6.27 22.64
N GLY A 91 -24.24 6.59 21.35
CA GLY A 91 -23.84 7.91 20.84
C GLY A 91 -22.49 7.90 20.12
N SER A 92 -21.98 9.08 19.79
CA SER A 92 -20.69 9.25 19.11
C SER A 92 -19.53 9.20 20.08
N THR A 93 -18.43 8.56 19.69
CA THR A 93 -17.16 8.61 20.43
C THR A 93 -16.60 10.04 20.47
N ALA A 94 -15.68 10.29 21.39
CA ALA A 94 -14.82 11.47 21.29
C ALA A 94 -14.06 11.47 19.95
N PRO A 95 -13.68 12.65 19.41
CA PRO A 95 -12.86 12.73 18.21
C PRO A 95 -11.54 11.98 18.37
N ILE A 96 -11.27 11.07 17.45
CA ILE A 96 -10.04 10.27 17.36
C ILE A 96 -9.18 10.94 16.30
N MET A 97 -7.94 11.30 16.65
CA MET A 97 -6.98 11.81 15.68
C MET A 97 -6.64 10.74 14.66
N ILE A 98 -6.69 11.08 13.38
CA ILE A 98 -6.12 10.26 12.31
C ILE A 98 -4.60 10.50 12.39
N GLN A 99 -3.88 9.49 12.83
CA GLN A 99 -2.42 9.51 12.96
C GLN A 99 -1.76 9.26 11.63
#